data_AF-A0A653UFS7-F1
#
_entry.id   AF-A0A653UFS7-F1
#
_cell.length_a   1.000
_cell.length_b   1.000
_cell.length_c   1.000
_cell.angle_alpha   90.00
_cell.angle_beta   90.00
_cell.angle_gamma   90.00
#
_symmetry.space_group_name_H-M   'P 1'
#
loop_
_entity.id
_entity.type
_entity.pdbx_description
1 polymer ?
#
loop_
_entity_poly.entity_id
_entity_poly.type
_entity_poly.pdbx_seq_one_letter_code
_entity_poly.pdbx_strand_id
1 'polypeptide(L)'
;MKKQIAKVIGAGILSSFLAGTIVMIAFLIIIDMQTPDHYEDGRPKMNCFGGLQYGIAIGIQIVIAFLSLPAFLILFKQIRKNKYFVFVTFFAGYFLYLSLILTSHPEFSGEEYFIIIPWVNFLVWFFYYFKLRKLTAIESL
;
A
#
# COMPACT_ATOMS: atom_id res chain seq x y z
N MET A 1 -1.08 -27.70 4.88
CA MET A 1 -0.50 -26.95 3.75
C MET A 1 -1.30 -25.74 3.29
N LYS A 2 -2.57 -25.86 2.84
CA LYS A 2 -3.40 -24.68 2.50
C LYS A 2 -3.40 -23.63 3.62
N LYS A 3 -3.45 -24.08 4.87
CA LYS A 3 -3.33 -23.26 6.09
C LYS A 3 -2.00 -22.49 6.20
N GLN A 4 -0.88 -23.08 5.75
CA GLN A 4 0.44 -22.44 5.79
C GLN A 4 0.60 -21.41 4.67
N ILE A 5 0.14 -21.72 3.45
CA ILE A 5 0.10 -20.77 2.34
C ILE A 5 -0.80 -19.58 2.69
N ALA A 6 -2.02 -19.84 3.19
CA ALA A 6 -2.93 -18.80 3.65
C ALA A 6 -2.32 -17.94 4.77
N LYS A 7 -1.58 -18.56 5.71
CA LYS A 7 -0.87 -17.83 6.77
C LYS A 7 0.21 -16.91 6.21
N VAL A 8 0.97 -17.34 5.20
CA VAL A 8 2.02 -16.52 4.57
C VAL A 8 1.41 -15.38 3.74
N ILE A 9 0.33 -15.64 2.99
CA ILE A 9 -0.41 -14.61 2.25
C ILE A 9 -1.00 -13.58 3.21
N GLY A 10 -1.73 -14.03 4.23
CA GLY A 10 -2.32 -13.15 5.24
C GLY A 10 -1.27 -12.34 6.00
N ALA A 11 -0.15 -12.96 6.38
CA ALA A 11 0.97 -12.24 6.98
C ALA A 11 1.60 -11.23 6.03
N GLY A 12 1.73 -11.54 4.74
CA GLY A 12 2.24 -10.62 3.73
C GLY A 12 1.37 -9.39 3.55
N ILE A 13 0.04 -9.58 3.43
CA ILE A 13 -0.95 -8.50 3.32
C ILE A 13 -0.93 -7.64 4.58
N LEU A 14 -0.97 -8.26 5.77
CA LEU A 14 -0.96 -7.54 7.04
C LEU A 14 0.33 -6.74 7.24
N SER A 15 1.48 -7.34 6.91
CA SER A 15 2.78 -6.67 7.05
C SER A 15 2.92 -5.54 6.05
N SER A 16 2.39 -5.70 4.82
CA SER A 16 2.34 -4.64 3.82
C SER A 16 1.52 -3.48 4.34
N PHE A 17 0.27 -3.75 4.77
CA PHE A 17 -0.60 -2.73 5.36
C PHE A 17 0.07 -1.99 6.52
N LEU A 18 0.67 -2.70 7.48
CA LEU A 18 1.33 -2.09 8.63
C LEU A 18 2.52 -1.23 8.23
N ALA A 19 3.43 -1.76 7.39
CA ALA A 19 4.62 -1.04 6.95
C ALA A 19 4.25 0.21 6.14
N GLY A 20 3.29 0.06 5.21
CA GLY A 20 2.77 1.18 4.43
C GLY A 20 2.09 2.25 5.30
N THR A 21 1.29 1.84 6.29
CA THR A 21 0.61 2.75 7.21
C THR A 21 1.60 3.49 8.10
N ILE A 22 2.57 2.80 8.69
CA ILE A 22 3.60 3.43 9.55
C ILE A 22 4.38 4.48 8.76
N VAL A 23 4.83 4.12 7.55
CA VAL A 23 5.59 5.04 6.70
C VAL A 23 4.71 6.23 6.30
N MET A 24 3.46 5.99 5.91
CA MET A 24 2.54 7.06 5.51
C MET A 24 2.26 8.03 6.64
N ILE A 25 2.01 7.54 7.86
CA ILE A 25 1.79 8.38 9.05
C ILE A 25 3.06 9.16 9.39
N ALA A 26 4.24 8.52 9.36
CA ALA A 26 5.51 9.20 9.66
C ALA A 26 5.78 10.34 8.69
N PHE A 27 5.51 10.14 7.40
CA PHE A 27 5.62 11.21 6.39
C PHE A 27 4.62 12.34 6.66
N LEU A 28 3.35 12.02 6.94
CA LEU A 28 2.35 13.05 7.26
C LEU A 28 2.77 13.91 8.45
N ILE A 29 3.37 13.30 9.49
CA ILE A 29 3.91 14.04 10.64
C ILE A 29 5.08 14.95 10.22
N ILE A 30 6.02 14.45 9.42
CA ILE A 30 7.17 15.25 8.93
C ILE A 30 6.69 16.45 8.13
N ILE A 31 5.73 16.22 7.23
CA ILE A 31 5.09 17.25 6.42
C ILE A 31 4.43 18.31 7.30
N ASP A 32 3.58 17.87 8.24
CA ASP A 32 2.86 18.76 9.15
C ASP A 32 3.82 19.66 9.95
N MET A 33 4.96 19.11 10.37
CA MET A 33 6.05 19.85 11.05
C MET A 33 6.82 20.81 10.15
N GLN A 34 6.85 20.60 8.84
CA GLN A 34 7.54 21.46 7.87
C GLN A 34 6.64 22.56 7.31
N THR A 35 5.32 22.45 7.48
CA THR A 35 4.36 23.46 7.02
C THR A 35 4.56 24.80 7.74
N PRO A 36 4.84 25.90 7.02
CA PRO A 36 5.19 27.20 7.62
C PRO A 36 4.03 27.87 8.40
N ASP A 37 2.78 27.42 8.22
CA ASP A 37 1.57 27.95 8.88
C ASP A 37 1.09 27.09 10.08
N HIS A 38 1.96 26.25 10.65
CA HIS A 38 1.60 25.38 11.79
C HIS A 38 1.18 26.20 13.05
N TYR A 39 1.51 27.49 13.10
CA TYR A 39 1.13 28.40 14.17
C TYR A 39 0.38 29.63 13.65
N GLU A 40 -0.81 29.89 14.20
CA GLU A 40 -1.50 31.20 14.11
C GLU A 40 -1.36 31.88 15.48
N ASP A 41 -0.80 33.09 15.52
CA ASP A 41 -0.60 33.88 16.75
C ASP A 41 0.10 33.11 17.89
N GLY A 42 1.12 32.31 17.56
CA GLY A 42 1.90 31.54 18.55
C GLY A 42 1.17 30.35 19.17
N ARG A 43 -0.02 29.99 18.66
CA ARG A 43 -0.75 28.77 19.03
C ARG A 43 -0.77 27.78 17.86
N PRO A 44 -0.72 26.46 18.11
CA PRO A 44 -0.88 25.48 17.06
C PRO A 44 -2.20 25.72 16.32
N LYS A 45 -2.15 25.90 15.01
CA LYS A 45 -3.35 26.08 14.18
C LYS A 45 -4.15 24.79 14.25
N MET A 46 -5.39 24.86 14.72
CA MET A 46 -6.25 23.68 14.82
C MET A 46 -6.64 23.22 13.41
N ASN A 47 -5.99 22.18 12.90
CA ASN A 47 -6.41 21.52 11.68
C ASN A 47 -7.66 20.68 11.95
N CYS A 48 -8.83 21.28 11.78
CA CYS A 48 -10.14 20.61 11.93
C CYS A 48 -10.30 19.38 11.03
N PHE A 49 -9.46 19.23 9.99
CA PHE A 49 -9.45 18.11 9.06
C PHE A 49 -8.29 17.14 9.27
N GLY A 50 -7.44 17.33 10.28
CA GLY A 50 -6.29 16.46 10.55
C GLY A 50 -6.73 14.99 10.72
N GLY A 51 -7.82 14.73 11.43
CA GLY A 51 -8.37 13.37 11.57
C GLY A 51 -8.79 12.74 10.23
N LEU A 52 -9.33 13.53 9.30
CA LEU A 52 -9.69 13.06 7.96
C LEU A 52 -8.45 12.73 7.13
N GLN A 53 -7.38 13.52 7.27
CA GLN A 53 -6.10 13.32 6.60
C GLN A 53 -5.47 11.96 6.95
N TYR A 54 -5.38 11.64 8.23
CA TYR A 54 -4.90 10.34 8.70
C TYR A 54 -5.87 9.20 8.36
N GLY A 55 -7.18 9.46 8.37
CA GLY A 55 -8.21 8.49 7.97
C GLY A 55 -8.08 8.08 6.49
N ILE A 56 -7.89 9.05 5.60
CA ILE A 56 -7.65 8.82 4.17
C ILE A 56 -6.37 8.01 3.96
N ALA A 57 -5.29 8.35 4.68
CA ALA A 57 -4.03 7.61 4.62
C ALA A 57 -4.20 6.12 4.97
N ILE A 58 -4.91 5.81 6.06
CA ILE A 58 -5.20 4.41 6.43
C ILE A 58 -6.07 3.74 5.37
N GLY A 59 -7.13 4.41 4.89
CA GLY A 59 -8.02 3.88 3.87
C GLY A 59 -7.30 3.50 2.57
N ILE A 60 -6.36 4.34 2.13
CA ILE A 60 -5.49 4.09 0.99
C ILE A 60 -4.65 2.83 1.20
N GLN A 61 -4.05 2.64 2.37
CA GLN A 61 -3.23 1.47 2.66
C GLN A 61 -4.04 0.17 2.67
N ILE A 62 -5.30 0.22 3.12
CA ILE A 62 -6.23 -0.91 3.02
C ILE A 62 -6.45 -1.29 1.54
N VAL A 63 -6.74 -0.30 0.69
CA VAL A 63 -6.95 -0.53 -0.76
C VAL A 63 -5.69 -1.13 -1.40
N ILE A 64 -4.52 -0.57 -1.13
CA ILE A 64 -3.24 -1.08 -1.64
C ILE A 64 -2.98 -2.53 -1.18
N ALA A 65 -3.27 -2.84 0.08
CA ALA A 65 -3.12 -4.18 0.61
C ALA A 65 -4.01 -5.20 -0.14
N PHE A 66 -5.25 -4.84 -0.48
CA PHE A 66 -6.12 -5.69 -1.30
C PHE A 66 -5.66 -5.81 -2.75
N LEU A 67 -5.17 -4.71 -3.34
CA LEU A 67 -4.62 -4.71 -4.70
C LEU A 67 -3.37 -5.60 -4.84
N SER A 68 -2.70 -5.92 -3.73
CA SER A 68 -1.56 -6.85 -3.72
C SER A 68 -1.95 -8.34 -3.80
N LEU A 69 -3.22 -8.67 -3.51
CA LEU A 69 -3.72 -10.05 -3.43
C LEU A 69 -3.54 -10.85 -4.75
N PRO A 70 -3.88 -10.31 -5.93
CA PRO A 70 -3.72 -11.04 -7.20
C PRO A 70 -2.29 -11.54 -7.42
N ALA A 71 -1.29 -10.79 -6.97
CA ALA A 71 0.10 -11.15 -7.14
C ALA A 71 0.57 -12.30 -6.23
N PHE A 72 -0.08 -12.55 -5.09
CA PHE A 72 0.10 -13.80 -4.34
C PHE A 72 -0.65 -14.97 -4.96
N LEU A 73 -1.84 -14.70 -5.49
CA LEU A 73 -2.73 -15.71 -6.05
C LEU A 73 -2.18 -16.33 -7.34
N ILE A 74 -1.35 -15.62 -8.11
CA ILE A 74 -0.71 -16.14 -9.34
C ILE A 74 0.14 -17.40 -9.11
N LEU A 75 0.55 -17.66 -7.86
CA LEU A 75 1.35 -18.82 -7.50
C LEU A 75 0.53 -20.13 -7.58
N PHE A 76 -0.80 -20.07 -7.48
CA PHE A 76 -1.67 -21.23 -7.64
C PHE A 76 -1.81 -21.63 -9.12
N LYS A 77 -1.65 -22.92 -9.42
CA LYS A 77 -1.67 -23.46 -10.81
C LYS A 77 -2.97 -23.12 -11.56
N GLN A 78 -4.10 -23.09 -10.87
CA GLN A 78 -5.40 -22.74 -11.45
C GLN A 78 -5.47 -21.28 -11.92
N ILE A 79 -4.87 -20.37 -11.14
CA ILE A 79 -4.86 -18.93 -11.42
C ILE A 79 -3.74 -18.58 -12.42
N ARG A 80 -2.62 -19.31 -12.37
CA ARG A 80 -1.48 -19.17 -13.31
C ARG A 80 -1.88 -19.40 -14.78
N LYS A 81 -2.94 -20.19 -15.05
CA LYS A 81 -3.48 -20.35 -16.41
C LYS A 81 -3.89 -19.01 -17.02
N ASN A 82 -4.32 -18.07 -16.17
CA ASN A 82 -4.72 -16.71 -16.54
C ASN A 82 -3.66 -15.67 -16.13
N LYS A 83 -2.36 -16.03 -16.14
CA LYS A 83 -1.24 -15.18 -15.68
C LYS A 83 -1.29 -13.74 -16.23
N TYR A 84 -1.69 -13.57 -17.49
CA TYR A 84 -1.79 -12.25 -18.12
C TYR A 84 -2.90 -11.40 -17.51
N PHE A 85 -4.08 -11.97 -17.28
CA PHE A 85 -5.18 -11.28 -16.61
C PHE A 85 -4.79 -10.88 -15.19
N VAL A 86 -4.17 -11.79 -14.44
CA VAL A 86 -3.74 -11.53 -13.05
C VAL A 86 -2.68 -10.43 -12.98
N PHE A 87 -1.74 -10.43 -13.93
CA PHE A 87 -0.75 -9.36 -14.08
C PHE A 87 -1.43 -8.03 -14.40
N VAL A 88 -2.34 -8.01 -15.38
CA VAL A 88 -3.10 -6.80 -15.73
C VAL A 88 -3.91 -6.29 -14.55
N THR A 89 -4.64 -7.14 -13.82
CA THR A 89 -5.42 -6.73 -12.64
C THR A 89 -4.55 -6.12 -11.55
N PHE A 90 -3.37 -6.71 -11.31
CA PHE A 90 -2.41 -6.16 -10.36
C PHE A 90 -1.96 -4.76 -10.77
N PHE A 91 -1.39 -4.61 -11.97
CA PHE A 91 -0.87 -3.30 -12.43
C PHE A 91 -1.97 -2.26 -12.68
N ALA A 92 -3.14 -2.66 -13.19
CA ALA A 92 -4.27 -1.76 -13.41
C ALA A 92 -4.77 -1.16 -12.10
N GLY A 93 -4.80 -1.94 -11.00
CA GLY A 93 -5.16 -1.43 -9.69
C GLY A 93 -4.25 -0.30 -9.21
N TYR A 94 -2.93 -0.51 -9.30
CA TYR A 94 -1.95 0.52 -8.95
C TYR A 94 -1.98 1.72 -9.90
N PHE A 95 -2.22 1.49 -11.19
CA PHE A 95 -2.32 2.56 -12.18
C PHE A 95 -3.57 3.42 -11.98
N LEU A 96 -4.71 2.79 -11.67
CA LEU A 96 -5.95 3.50 -11.32
C LEU A 96 -5.78 4.31 -10.04
N TYR A 97 -5.13 3.75 -9.01
CA TYR A 97 -4.80 4.48 -7.80
C TYR A 97 -3.91 5.71 -8.09
N LEU A 98 -2.85 5.53 -8.88
CA LEU A 98 -1.98 6.64 -9.29
C LEU A 98 -2.73 7.70 -10.09
N SER A 99 -3.60 7.26 -11.01
CA SER A 99 -4.43 8.15 -11.84
C SER A 99 -5.39 8.95 -10.96
N LEU A 100 -6.05 8.31 -9.99
CA LEU A 100 -6.94 8.98 -9.03
C LEU A 100 -6.21 10.07 -8.26
N ILE A 101 -4.99 9.81 -7.77
CA ILE A 101 -4.17 10.83 -7.09
C ILE A 101 -3.80 11.96 -8.06
N LEU A 102 -3.35 11.65 -9.27
CA LEU A 102 -2.99 12.65 -10.29
C LEU A 102 -4.18 13.54 -10.68
N THR A 103 -5.39 12.99 -10.65
CA THR A 103 -6.63 13.73 -11.00
C THR A 103 -7.32 14.37 -9.79
N SER A 104 -6.95 14.02 -8.56
CA SER A 104 -7.47 14.70 -7.38
C SER A 104 -6.91 16.14 -7.34
N HIS A 105 -7.83 17.10 -7.17
CA HIS A 105 -7.65 18.56 -7.32
C HIS A 105 -6.36 19.12 -6.68
N PRO A 106 -5.89 20.33 -7.10
CA PRO A 106 -4.83 21.09 -6.43
C PRO A 106 -5.08 21.43 -4.95
N GLU A 107 -6.20 21.01 -4.33
CA GLU A 107 -6.38 21.07 -2.88
C GLU A 107 -5.67 19.89 -2.17
N PHE A 108 -5.32 18.84 -2.91
CA PHE A 108 -4.37 17.79 -2.53
C PHE A 108 -2.96 18.07 -3.13
N SER A 109 -2.67 19.31 -3.57
CA SER A 109 -1.41 19.70 -4.24
C SER A 109 -0.15 19.65 -3.38
N GLY A 110 -0.21 19.04 -2.19
CA GLY A 110 1.02 18.66 -1.52
C GLY A 110 1.72 17.65 -2.40
N GLU A 111 2.77 18.06 -3.12
CA GLU A 111 3.78 17.17 -3.72
C GLU A 111 4.21 16.06 -2.73
N GLU A 112 4.07 16.38 -1.45
CA GLU A 112 4.08 15.59 -0.23
C GLU A 112 3.28 14.25 -0.26
N TYR A 113 2.10 14.18 -0.89
CA TYR A 113 1.32 12.93 -0.99
C TYR A 113 1.81 12.02 -2.12
N PHE A 114 2.42 12.60 -3.16
CA PHE A 114 2.98 11.84 -4.28
C PHE A 114 4.19 11.01 -3.88
N ILE A 115 4.88 11.36 -2.80
CA ILE A 115 6.09 10.67 -2.34
C ILE A 115 5.76 9.38 -1.58
N ILE A 116 4.54 9.26 -1.04
CA ILE A 116 4.06 8.05 -0.35
C ILE A 116 3.50 7.06 -1.37
N ILE A 117 4.35 6.69 -2.31
CA ILE A 117 4.08 5.67 -3.30
C ILE A 117 4.07 4.30 -2.59
N PRO A 118 3.29 3.32 -3.06
CA PRO A 118 3.29 1.93 -2.59
C PRO A 118 4.65 1.19 -2.59
N TRP A 119 5.80 1.82 -2.78
CA TRP A 119 7.13 1.18 -2.80
C TRP A 119 7.38 0.32 -1.56
N VAL A 120 7.04 0.81 -0.37
CA VAL A 120 7.18 0.04 0.87
C VAL A 120 6.31 -1.21 0.83
N ASN A 121 5.07 -1.07 0.34
CA ASN A 121 4.18 -2.20 0.11
C ASN A 121 4.77 -3.20 -0.90
N PHE A 122 5.38 -2.72 -1.98
CA PHE A 122 6.04 -3.57 -2.96
C PHE A 122 7.26 -4.30 -2.40
N LEU A 123 8.05 -3.67 -1.53
CA LEU A 123 9.20 -4.32 -0.87
C LEU A 123 8.76 -5.46 0.05
N VAL A 124 7.75 -5.21 0.88
CA VAL A 124 7.18 -6.25 1.76
C VAL A 124 6.56 -7.36 0.90
N TRP A 125 5.80 -6.99 -0.14
CA TRP A 125 5.23 -7.93 -1.08
C TRP A 125 6.31 -8.81 -1.72
N PHE A 126 7.40 -8.22 -2.22
CA PHE A 126 8.51 -8.94 -2.86
C PHE A 126 9.10 -9.98 -1.90
N PHE A 127 9.40 -9.60 -0.66
CA PHE A 127 9.89 -10.53 0.36
C PHE A 127 8.95 -11.73 0.56
N TYR A 128 7.66 -11.49 0.74
CA TYR A 128 6.67 -12.55 0.95
C TYR A 128 6.44 -13.40 -0.31
N TYR A 129 6.52 -12.80 -1.49
CA TYR A 129 6.43 -13.51 -2.77
C TYR A 129 7.55 -14.54 -2.91
N PHE A 130 8.82 -14.17 -2.65
CA PHE A 130 9.93 -15.12 -2.71
C PHE A 130 9.84 -16.18 -1.61
N LYS A 131 9.36 -15.82 -0.41
CA LYS A 131 9.09 -16.78 0.66
C LYS A 131 8.06 -17.83 0.23
N LEU A 132 6.97 -17.41 -0.42
CA LEU A 132 5.93 -18.32 -0.92
C LEU A 132 6.41 -19.15 -2.11
N ARG A 133 7.24 -18.58 -2.99
CA ARG A 133 7.85 -19.29 -4.11
C ARG A 133 8.79 -20.40 -3.63
N LYS A 134 9.61 -20.17 -2.60
CA LYS A 134 10.46 -21.20 -2.01
C LYS A 134 9.64 -22.37 -1.46
N LEU A 135 8.56 -22.08 -0.72
CA LEU A 135 7.67 -23.12 -0.18
C LEU A 135 7.04 -23.98 -1.28
N THR A 136 6.58 -23.34 -2.37
CA THR A 136 5.94 -24.06 -3.50
C THR A 136 6.94 -24.77 -4.42
N ALA A 137 8.20 -24.32 -4.49
CA ALA A 137 9.24 -24.98 -5.28
C ALA A 137 9.75 -26.28 -4.62
N ILE A 138 9.86 -26.31 -3.29
CA ILE A 138 10.20 -27.51 -2.51
C ILE A 138 9.15 -28.63 -2.75
N GLU A 139 7.90 -28.28 -3.04
CA GLU A 139 6.82 -29.23 -3.34
C GLU A 139 6.84 -29.80 -4.78
N SER A 140 7.63 -29.21 -5.70
CA SER A 140 7.69 -29.65 -7.10
C SER A 140 8.84 -30.62 -7.42
N LEU A 141 9.61 -30.98 -6.39
CA LEU A 141 10.68 -31.99 -6.38
C LEU A 141 10.18 -33.24 -5.65
#